data_AF-A0A438XPA8-F1
#
_entry.id   AF-A0A438XPA8-F1
#
_cell.length_a   1.000
_cell.length_b   1.000
_cell.length_c   1.000
_cell.angle_alpha   90.00
_cell.angle_beta   90.00
_cell.angle_gamma   90.00
#
_symmetry.space_group_name_H-M   'P 1'
#
loop_
_entity.id
_entity.type
_entity.pdbx_description
1 polymer ?
#
loop_
_entity_poly.entity_id
_entity_poly.type
_entity_poly.pdbx_seq_one_letter_code
_entity_poly.pdbx_strand_id
1 'polypeptide(L)'
;MKKKFLSLTLGSLLVSTLSAEYNGFFVSAGYQIGESAQMVKNTKGIQDLSDSYERLNNLLTNYSVLNTLIRQSADPNAINNARGNLNASAKNLINDKKNSPAYQAVLLALNAAAGLWQVMSYAISPCGPGKDTSKNGGVQTFHNTPSNQWGGTTITCGTTGYEPGPYSILSTENYAKINKAYQIIQKAFGSSGQDIPALSDTNTELKFTIKKNGNNNNGEEIVTKNNAQVLLEQASTIITTLNSACPWINNGGAGGASSGSLWEGIYLKGDGSACGIFKNEISAIQDMIKNAEIAVEQSKIVAANAQNQHNLDTGKAFNPYKDASFSQSMFANARAQAEILNRAQAVVKDFERIPAEFVKDSLGVCHEKGSDGNLRGTPSGTVTSNTWGAGCAYVGETLTSLKDSIAHFGDQAERIYNAQNLAYTLANFSGQYKKLGEHYDSITAALSSLPD
;
A
#
# COMPACT_ATOMS: atom_id res chain seq x y z
N MET A 1 3.51 -35.57 -6.23
CA MET A 1 3.39 -35.76 -4.77
C MET A 1 2.56 -34.63 -4.19
N LYS A 2 1.31 -34.91 -3.80
CA LYS A 2 0.33 -33.91 -3.33
C LYS A 2 0.42 -33.82 -1.79
N LYS A 3 0.79 -32.66 -1.24
CA LYS A 3 0.69 -32.37 0.20
C LYS A 3 -0.68 -31.73 0.45
N LYS A 4 -1.54 -32.43 1.21
CA LYS A 4 -2.84 -31.94 1.68
C LYS A 4 -2.64 -31.16 2.98
N PHE A 5 -3.24 -29.99 3.03
CA PHE A 5 -3.43 -29.16 4.22
C PHE A 5 -4.45 -29.82 5.16
N LEU A 6 -4.14 -29.88 6.45
CA LEU A 6 -5.07 -30.27 7.53
C LEU A 6 -5.60 -28.99 8.19
N SER A 7 -6.90 -28.77 8.02
CA SER A 7 -7.72 -27.75 8.68
C SER A 7 -8.17 -28.30 10.04
N LEU A 8 -7.95 -27.53 11.11
CA LEU A 8 -8.55 -27.75 12.42
C LEU A 8 -9.97 -27.19 12.42
N THR A 9 -10.97 -28.04 12.55
CA THR A 9 -12.36 -27.67 12.83
C THR A 9 -12.66 -27.89 14.31
N LEU A 10 -12.98 -26.80 15.01
CA LEU A 10 -13.59 -26.74 16.33
C LEU A 10 -15.07 -27.15 16.20
N GLY A 11 -15.57 -28.08 17.03
CA GLY A 11 -16.99 -28.44 17.00
C GLY A 11 -17.44 -29.41 18.09
N SER A 12 -17.99 -28.82 19.17
CA SER A 12 -19.15 -29.29 19.96
C SER A 12 -19.15 -30.71 20.57
N LEU A 13 -18.97 -30.78 21.90
CA LEU A 13 -19.45 -31.88 22.74
C LEU A 13 -20.85 -31.54 23.28
N LEU A 14 -21.85 -32.31 22.84
CA LEU A 14 -23.21 -32.31 23.34
C LEU A 14 -23.29 -33.10 24.66
N VAL A 15 -23.88 -32.49 25.67
CA VAL A 15 -24.35 -33.13 26.91
C VAL A 15 -25.64 -33.89 26.60
N SER A 16 -25.74 -35.15 27.00
CA SER A 16 -27.02 -35.86 27.10
C SER A 16 -27.12 -36.55 28.46
N THR A 17 -28.24 -36.29 29.12
CA THR A 17 -28.64 -36.81 30.43
C THR A 17 -29.63 -37.98 30.30
N LEU A 18 -29.38 -38.98 31.15
CA LEU A 18 -30.29 -39.82 31.94
C LEU A 18 -31.10 -40.99 31.33
N SER A 19 -30.93 -42.12 32.04
CA SER A 19 -31.92 -43.10 32.58
C SER A 19 -31.71 -44.52 32.04
N ALA A 20 -31.84 -45.62 32.79
CA ALA A 20 -31.79 -46.01 34.20
C ALA A 20 -32.04 -47.53 34.17
N GLU A 21 -31.44 -48.35 35.04
CA GLU A 21 -32.12 -49.52 35.65
C GLU A 21 -31.27 -50.20 36.74
N TYR A 22 -32.00 -50.65 37.77
CA TYR A 22 -31.57 -51.17 39.06
C TYR A 22 -30.90 -52.54 38.97
N ASN A 23 -29.78 -52.76 39.69
CA ASN A 23 -29.66 -53.74 40.79
C ASN A 23 -28.19 -53.97 41.20
N GLY A 24 -27.89 -53.66 42.47
CA GLY A 24 -26.92 -54.36 43.32
C GLY A 24 -25.44 -54.35 42.92
N PHE A 25 -24.67 -53.35 43.38
CA PHE A 25 -23.31 -53.54 43.94
C PHE A 25 -22.79 -52.20 44.51
N PHE A 26 -23.04 -51.90 45.79
CA PHE A 26 -22.40 -50.78 46.48
C PHE A 26 -21.06 -51.20 47.09
N VAL A 27 -20.08 -51.55 46.26
CA VAL A 27 -18.65 -51.61 46.66
C VAL A 27 -17.78 -51.28 45.44
N SER A 28 -17.47 -50.00 45.20
CA SER A 28 -16.26 -49.50 44.48
C SER A 28 -16.39 -48.08 43.93
N ALA A 29 -17.56 -47.43 43.99
CA ALA A 29 -17.72 -46.06 43.48
C ALA A 29 -16.78 -45.04 44.14
N GLY A 30 -16.37 -45.23 45.40
CA GLY A 30 -15.39 -44.36 46.06
C GLY A 30 -13.97 -44.43 45.48
N TYR A 31 -13.57 -45.57 44.92
CA TYR A 31 -12.23 -45.78 44.36
C TYR A 31 -12.15 -45.27 42.90
N GLN A 32 -13.17 -45.54 42.07
CA GLN A 32 -13.25 -45.03 40.69
C GLN A 32 -13.54 -43.51 40.60
N ILE A 33 -14.32 -42.96 41.53
CA ILE A 33 -14.51 -41.50 41.65
C ILE A 33 -13.23 -40.85 42.21
N GLY A 34 -12.50 -41.53 43.10
CA GLY A 34 -11.18 -41.11 43.58
C GLY A 34 -10.14 -41.04 42.45
N GLU A 35 -10.03 -42.08 41.62
CA GLU A 35 -9.09 -42.10 40.48
C GLU A 35 -9.47 -41.11 39.38
N SER A 36 -10.75 -40.93 39.05
CA SER A 36 -11.19 -39.94 38.05
C SER A 36 -11.10 -38.50 38.56
N ALA A 37 -11.42 -38.22 39.83
CA ALA A 37 -11.17 -36.92 40.45
C ALA A 37 -9.66 -36.63 40.60
N GLN A 38 -8.84 -37.64 40.88
CA GLN A 38 -7.39 -37.53 40.90
C GLN A 38 -6.83 -37.31 39.48
N MET A 39 -7.37 -37.99 38.47
CA MET A 39 -6.99 -37.78 37.07
C MET A 39 -7.32 -36.36 36.62
N VAL A 40 -8.52 -35.85 36.93
CA VAL A 40 -8.93 -34.46 36.63
C VAL A 40 -8.10 -33.44 37.40
N LYS A 41 -7.78 -33.69 38.68
CA LYS A 41 -6.86 -32.85 39.47
C LYS A 41 -5.44 -32.87 38.90
N ASN A 42 -4.96 -34.03 38.45
CA ASN A 42 -3.65 -34.19 37.84
C ASN A 42 -3.60 -33.49 36.46
N THR A 43 -4.64 -33.58 35.65
CA THR A 43 -4.73 -32.86 34.37
C THR A 43 -4.79 -31.34 34.59
N LYS A 44 -5.56 -30.88 35.58
CA LYS A 44 -5.59 -29.45 35.96
C LYS A 44 -4.24 -28.98 36.50
N GLY A 45 -3.58 -29.76 37.35
CA GLY A 45 -2.24 -29.46 37.86
C GLY A 45 -1.18 -29.42 36.76
N ILE A 46 -1.24 -30.32 35.77
CA ILE A 46 -0.36 -30.31 34.59
C ILE A 46 -0.64 -29.07 33.71
N GLN A 47 -1.91 -28.69 33.54
CA GLN A 47 -2.28 -27.48 32.80
C GLN A 47 -1.81 -26.21 33.51
N ASP A 48 -2.06 -26.09 34.82
CA ASP A 48 -1.61 -24.95 35.63
C ASP A 48 -0.07 -24.85 35.63
N LEU A 49 0.63 -25.99 35.60
CA LEU A 49 2.09 -26.05 35.46
C LEU A 49 2.54 -25.59 34.06
N SER A 50 1.91 -26.09 33.00
CA SER A 50 2.18 -25.69 31.61
C SER A 50 1.99 -24.17 31.42
N ASP A 51 0.88 -23.62 31.90
CA ASP A 51 0.59 -22.18 31.84
C ASP A 51 1.62 -21.36 32.65
N SER A 52 2.16 -21.93 33.73
CA SER A 52 3.20 -21.30 34.54
C SER A 52 4.56 -21.30 33.82
N TYR A 53 4.93 -22.39 33.14
CA TYR A 53 6.12 -22.45 32.30
C TYR A 53 6.02 -21.55 31.07
N GLU A 54 4.86 -21.45 30.43
CA GLU A 54 4.65 -20.54 29.30
C GLU A 54 4.79 -19.07 29.74
N ARG A 55 4.18 -18.70 30.88
CA ARG A 55 4.35 -17.37 31.48
C ARG A 55 5.80 -17.08 31.83
N LEU A 56 6.52 -18.03 32.44
CA LEU A 56 7.93 -17.88 32.77
C LEU A 56 8.77 -17.69 31.50
N ASN A 57 8.53 -18.48 30.45
CA ASN A 57 9.25 -18.38 29.19
C ASN A 57 9.04 -17.01 28.51
N ASN A 58 7.83 -16.47 28.55
CA ASN A 58 7.52 -15.13 28.06
C ASN A 58 8.24 -14.04 28.87
N LEU A 59 8.29 -14.16 30.20
CA LEU A 59 9.05 -13.24 31.07
C LEU A 59 10.55 -13.28 30.79
N LEU A 60 11.13 -14.47 30.66
CA LEU A 60 12.56 -14.67 30.34
C LEU A 60 12.91 -14.08 28.97
N THR A 61 12.04 -14.27 27.98
CA THR A 61 12.21 -13.69 26.64
C THR A 61 12.22 -12.16 26.71
N ASN A 62 11.23 -11.55 27.38
CA ASN A 62 11.16 -10.10 27.54
C ASN A 62 12.36 -9.53 28.31
N TYR A 63 12.78 -10.20 29.39
CA TYR A 63 13.95 -9.81 30.16
C TYR A 63 15.22 -9.87 29.32
N SER A 64 15.43 -10.95 28.56
CA SER A 64 16.59 -11.12 27.69
C SER A 64 16.70 -10.03 26.62
N VAL A 65 15.58 -9.71 25.95
CA VAL A 65 15.51 -8.63 24.95
C VAL A 65 15.80 -7.27 25.59
N LEU A 66 15.13 -6.94 26.70
CA LEU A 66 15.30 -5.65 27.38
C LEU A 66 16.72 -5.49 27.93
N ASN A 67 17.30 -6.53 28.52
CA ASN A 67 18.67 -6.50 29.03
C ASN A 67 19.68 -6.22 27.90
N THR A 68 19.47 -6.86 26.74
CA THR A 68 20.31 -6.62 25.55
C THR A 68 20.20 -5.18 25.07
N LEU A 69 18.98 -4.61 25.00
CA LEU A 69 18.77 -3.22 24.60
C LEU A 69 19.37 -2.23 25.59
N ILE A 70 19.29 -2.48 26.90
CA ILE A 70 19.93 -1.65 27.93
C ILE A 70 21.44 -1.64 27.76
N ARG A 71 22.06 -2.82 27.53
CA ARG A 71 23.50 -2.92 27.28
C ARG A 71 23.92 -2.18 26.01
N GLN A 72 23.18 -2.35 24.91
CA GLN A 72 23.44 -1.64 23.65
C GLN A 72 23.25 -0.12 23.79
N SER A 73 22.29 0.32 24.60
CA SER A 73 22.04 1.74 24.88
C SER A 73 23.18 2.42 25.66
N ALA A 74 24.07 1.65 26.28
CA ALA A 74 25.27 2.17 26.93
C ALA A 74 26.55 2.02 26.06
N ASP A 75 26.44 1.41 24.87
CA ASP A 75 27.57 1.18 23.96
C ASP A 75 27.55 2.18 22.80
N PRO A 76 28.46 3.18 22.76
CA PRO A 76 28.50 4.16 21.68
C PRO A 76 28.79 3.52 20.32
N ASN A 77 29.45 2.36 20.24
CA ASN A 77 29.67 1.66 18.98
C ASN A 77 28.35 1.09 18.43
N ALA A 78 27.56 0.42 19.27
CA ALA A 78 26.25 -0.09 18.90
C ALA A 78 25.32 1.04 18.43
N ILE A 79 25.32 2.16 19.15
CA ILE A 79 24.54 3.35 18.79
C ILE A 79 24.99 3.93 17.44
N ASN A 80 26.29 4.12 17.24
CA ASN A 80 26.83 4.63 15.96
C ASN A 80 26.49 3.69 14.79
N ASN A 81 26.58 2.37 14.99
CA ASN A 81 26.19 1.38 13.97
C ASN A 81 24.70 1.48 13.62
N ALA A 82 23.82 1.61 14.62
CA ALA A 82 22.39 1.77 14.40
C ALA A 82 22.06 3.08 13.65
N ARG A 83 22.70 4.19 14.03
CA ARG A 83 22.56 5.49 13.35
C ARG A 83 23.06 5.43 11.90
N GLY A 84 24.21 4.79 11.68
CA GLY A 84 24.79 4.58 10.35
C GLY A 84 23.87 3.75 9.45
N ASN A 85 23.33 2.65 9.98
CA ASN A 85 22.34 1.82 9.28
C ASN A 85 21.08 2.62 8.92
N LEU A 86 20.50 3.38 9.86
CA LEU A 86 19.33 4.22 9.61
C LEU A 86 19.59 5.29 8.55
N ASN A 87 20.79 5.87 8.51
CA ASN A 87 21.15 6.87 7.49
C ASN A 87 21.28 6.21 6.11
N ALA A 88 21.90 5.04 6.03
CA ALA A 88 22.01 4.28 4.79
C ALA A 88 20.63 3.90 4.23
N SER A 89 19.76 3.34 5.07
CA SER A 89 18.39 2.99 4.66
C SER A 89 17.54 4.22 4.36
N ALA A 90 17.72 5.34 5.07
CA ALA A 90 17.08 6.60 4.75
C ALA A 90 17.40 7.05 3.31
N LYS A 91 18.69 7.08 2.95
CA LYS A 91 19.14 7.43 1.59
C LYS A 91 18.56 6.50 0.54
N ASN A 92 18.56 5.19 0.80
CA ASN A 92 17.98 4.23 -0.12
C ASN A 92 16.46 4.40 -0.28
N LEU A 93 15.73 4.84 0.76
CA LEU A 93 14.30 5.12 0.64
C LEU A 93 14.02 6.40 -0.14
N ILE A 94 14.75 7.49 0.12
CA ILE A 94 14.36 8.81 -0.39
C ILE A 94 15.16 9.31 -1.60
N ASN A 95 16.38 8.79 -1.83
CA ASN A 95 17.26 9.22 -2.93
C ASN A 95 17.33 8.20 -4.07
N ASP A 96 17.13 6.91 -3.79
CA ASP A 96 17.07 5.91 -4.86
C ASP A 96 15.69 5.86 -5.50
N LYS A 97 15.67 5.47 -6.79
CA LYS A 97 14.45 5.19 -7.55
C LYS A 97 14.19 3.68 -7.63
N LYS A 98 15.14 2.93 -8.22
CA LYS A 98 14.97 1.51 -8.55
C LYS A 98 14.78 0.63 -7.32
N ASN A 99 15.65 0.80 -6.31
CA ASN A 99 15.68 -0.06 -5.13
C ASN A 99 14.91 0.53 -3.94
N SER A 100 14.15 1.60 -4.14
CA SER A 100 13.35 2.23 -3.09
C SER A 100 11.92 1.69 -3.13
N PRO A 101 11.47 0.94 -2.11
CA PRO A 101 10.07 0.55 -1.98
C PRO A 101 9.12 1.75 -1.97
N ALA A 102 9.56 2.87 -1.40
CA ALA A 102 8.78 4.08 -1.31
C ALA A 102 8.53 4.69 -2.70
N TYR A 103 9.59 4.82 -3.50
CA TYR A 103 9.50 5.34 -4.87
C TYR A 103 8.67 4.40 -5.75
N GLN A 104 8.93 3.09 -5.70
CA GLN A 104 8.19 2.10 -6.49
C GLN A 104 6.69 2.07 -6.12
N ALA A 105 6.33 2.27 -4.85
CA ALA A 105 4.93 2.35 -4.41
C ALA A 105 4.21 3.58 -4.99
N VAL A 106 4.88 4.74 -5.00
CA VAL A 106 4.36 5.95 -5.65
C VAL A 106 4.15 5.69 -7.14
N LEU A 107 5.15 5.14 -7.83
CA LEU A 107 5.05 4.84 -9.25
C LEU A 107 3.88 3.91 -9.55
N LEU A 108 3.70 2.85 -8.76
CA LEU A 108 2.61 1.89 -8.97
C LEU A 108 1.23 2.55 -8.82
N ALA A 109 1.06 3.43 -7.83
CA ALA A 109 -0.19 4.18 -7.65
C ALA A 109 -0.49 5.14 -8.82
N LEU A 110 0.51 5.90 -9.27
CA LEU A 110 0.38 6.81 -10.42
C LEU A 110 0.05 6.04 -11.70
N ASN A 111 0.78 4.96 -11.93
CA ASN A 111 0.61 4.10 -13.09
C ASN A 111 -0.76 3.42 -13.10
N ALA A 112 -1.22 2.88 -11.97
CA ALA A 112 -2.55 2.27 -11.89
C ALA A 112 -3.68 3.28 -12.14
N ALA A 113 -3.56 4.51 -11.61
CA ALA A 113 -4.56 5.55 -11.82
C ALA A 113 -4.62 6.03 -13.28
N ALA A 114 -3.46 6.32 -13.88
CA ALA A 114 -3.38 6.70 -15.28
C ALA A 114 -3.82 5.56 -16.20
N GLY A 115 -3.45 4.33 -15.87
CA GLY A 115 -3.79 3.14 -16.64
C GLY A 115 -5.26 2.79 -16.59
N LEU A 116 -5.92 2.95 -15.43
CA LEU A 116 -7.38 2.81 -15.38
C LEU A 116 -8.05 3.85 -16.27
N TRP A 117 -7.63 5.12 -16.26
CA TRP A 117 -8.21 6.10 -17.17
C TRP A 117 -8.01 5.71 -18.65
N GLN A 118 -6.79 5.32 -19.05
CA GLN A 118 -6.48 4.92 -20.42
C GLN A 118 -7.28 3.71 -20.91
N VAL A 119 -7.47 2.70 -20.05
CA VAL A 119 -8.10 1.45 -20.46
C VAL A 119 -9.60 1.59 -20.69
N MET A 120 -10.29 2.49 -19.98
CA MET A 120 -11.75 2.60 -20.06
C MET A 120 -12.30 3.93 -20.61
N SER A 121 -11.48 4.98 -20.78
CA SER A 121 -11.99 6.30 -21.20
C SER A 121 -12.68 6.27 -22.57
N TYR A 122 -12.24 5.41 -23.49
CA TYR A 122 -12.84 5.27 -24.83
C TYR A 122 -14.27 4.72 -24.78
N ALA A 123 -14.61 3.97 -23.73
CA ALA A 123 -15.91 3.33 -23.55
C ALA A 123 -16.89 4.16 -22.72
N ILE A 124 -16.44 5.28 -22.14
CA ILE A 124 -17.32 6.22 -21.45
C ILE A 124 -18.32 6.81 -22.45
N SER A 125 -19.57 6.96 -22.01
CA SER A 125 -20.62 7.61 -22.79
C SER A 125 -20.18 9.02 -23.26
N PRO A 126 -20.47 9.42 -24.51
CA PRO A 126 -19.90 10.63 -25.12
C PRO A 126 -20.03 11.87 -24.24
N CYS A 127 -18.92 12.52 -23.90
CA CYS A 127 -18.94 13.68 -23.01
C CYS A 127 -19.61 14.93 -23.64
N GLY A 128 -20.10 15.84 -22.80
CA GLY A 128 -20.70 17.08 -23.28
C GLY A 128 -21.37 17.95 -22.20
N PRO A 129 -21.85 19.14 -22.59
CA PRO A 129 -22.49 20.06 -21.66
C PRO A 129 -23.98 19.76 -21.38
N GLY A 130 -24.63 18.91 -22.17
CA GLY A 130 -26.10 18.77 -22.14
C GLY A 130 -26.81 19.79 -23.02
N LYS A 131 -28.13 19.96 -22.83
CA LYS A 131 -28.94 20.81 -23.74
C LYS A 131 -28.52 22.28 -23.72
N ASP A 132 -28.08 22.76 -22.57
CA ASP A 132 -27.60 24.14 -22.39
C ASP A 132 -26.07 24.20 -22.55
N THR A 133 -25.61 24.61 -23.74
CA THR A 133 -24.18 24.68 -24.07
C THR A 133 -23.40 25.72 -23.27
N SER A 134 -24.06 26.54 -22.45
CA SER A 134 -23.40 27.50 -21.54
C SER A 134 -23.06 26.89 -20.17
N LYS A 135 -23.61 25.72 -19.83
CA LYS A 135 -23.42 25.03 -18.56
C LYS A 135 -22.41 23.89 -18.66
N ASN A 136 -22.04 23.32 -17.50
CA ASN A 136 -21.27 22.07 -17.41
C ASN A 136 -19.91 22.10 -18.14
N GLY A 137 -19.30 23.29 -18.27
CA GLY A 137 -18.05 23.52 -18.98
C GLY A 137 -18.18 23.80 -20.48
N GLY A 138 -19.39 23.83 -21.02
CA GLY A 138 -19.67 24.12 -22.43
C GLY A 138 -19.11 23.08 -23.40
N VAL A 139 -18.86 23.48 -24.64
CA VAL A 139 -18.23 22.62 -25.65
C VAL A 139 -16.73 22.86 -25.67
N GLN A 140 -15.94 21.80 -25.46
CA GLN A 140 -14.47 21.88 -25.47
C GLN A 140 -13.85 20.71 -26.24
N THR A 141 -12.72 20.97 -26.88
CA THR A 141 -11.86 19.96 -27.52
C THR A 141 -10.58 19.79 -26.72
N PHE A 142 -10.29 18.53 -26.38
CA PHE A 142 -9.12 18.11 -25.62
C PHE A 142 -8.19 17.30 -26.52
N HIS A 143 -6.89 17.61 -26.46
CA HIS A 143 -5.86 16.93 -27.24
C HIS A 143 -4.97 16.08 -26.33
N ASN A 144 -4.25 15.13 -26.94
CA ASN A 144 -3.39 14.16 -26.25
C ASN A 144 -4.17 13.32 -25.23
N THR A 145 -5.46 13.08 -25.47
CA THR A 145 -6.27 12.17 -24.64
C THR A 145 -5.90 10.73 -24.94
N PRO A 146 -6.20 9.76 -24.05
CA PRO A 146 -6.11 8.36 -24.44
C PRO A 146 -6.82 8.15 -25.77
N SER A 147 -6.23 7.30 -26.60
CA SER A 147 -6.78 7.03 -27.92
C SER A 147 -8.16 6.41 -27.81
N ASN A 148 -8.98 6.66 -28.82
CA ASN A 148 -10.17 5.84 -29.04
C ASN A 148 -9.80 4.58 -29.83
N GLN A 149 -10.76 3.69 -30.03
CA GLN A 149 -10.61 2.44 -30.77
C GLN A 149 -10.19 2.60 -32.25
N TRP A 150 -10.20 3.82 -32.77
CA TRP A 150 -9.80 4.17 -34.13
C TRP A 150 -8.48 4.96 -34.17
N GLY A 151 -7.81 5.10 -33.02
CA GLY A 151 -6.52 5.77 -32.87
C GLY A 151 -6.54 7.29 -32.86
N GLY A 152 -7.69 7.91 -32.61
CA GLY A 152 -7.79 9.35 -32.40
C GLY A 152 -7.37 9.76 -30.99
N THR A 153 -6.42 10.69 -30.87
CA THR A 153 -5.90 11.26 -29.59
C THR A 153 -6.52 12.62 -29.25
N THR A 154 -7.64 12.95 -29.89
CA THR A 154 -8.38 14.20 -29.69
C THR A 154 -9.86 13.86 -29.52
N ILE A 155 -10.49 14.48 -28.53
CA ILE A 155 -11.91 14.31 -28.24
C ILE A 155 -12.58 15.67 -28.08
N THR A 156 -13.79 15.79 -28.60
CA THR A 156 -14.62 16.98 -28.42
C THR A 156 -15.82 16.60 -27.56
N CYS A 157 -15.92 17.21 -26.38
CA CYS A 157 -17.09 17.09 -25.52
C CYS A 157 -18.17 18.05 -26.00
N GLY A 158 -18.97 17.60 -26.96
CA GLY A 158 -20.00 18.39 -27.64
C GLY A 158 -21.41 17.80 -27.56
N THR A 159 -21.60 16.74 -26.76
CA THR A 159 -22.89 16.04 -26.69
C THR A 159 -23.94 16.90 -26.00
N THR A 160 -25.04 17.18 -26.72
CA THR A 160 -26.19 17.97 -26.24
C THR A 160 -27.48 17.17 -26.13
N GLY A 161 -27.50 15.93 -26.66
CA GLY A 161 -28.68 15.06 -26.64
C GLY A 161 -29.02 14.44 -25.28
N TYR A 162 -28.07 14.46 -24.33
CA TYR A 162 -28.20 13.85 -23.00
C TYR A 162 -27.68 14.83 -21.94
N GLU A 163 -28.33 14.87 -20.77
CA GLU A 163 -27.83 15.67 -19.64
C GLU A 163 -26.70 14.94 -18.92
N PRO A 164 -25.59 15.61 -18.56
CA PRO A 164 -24.50 14.97 -17.84
C PRO A 164 -24.85 14.64 -16.39
N GLY A 165 -24.30 13.54 -15.89
CA GLY A 165 -24.50 13.09 -14.51
C GLY A 165 -24.25 11.59 -14.31
N PRO A 166 -24.43 11.07 -13.08
CA PRO A 166 -24.31 9.65 -12.80
C PRO A 166 -25.20 8.81 -13.71
N TYR A 167 -24.68 7.70 -14.23
CA TYR A 167 -25.36 6.82 -15.18
C TYR A 167 -25.75 7.49 -16.50
N SER A 168 -25.15 8.65 -16.83
CA SER A 168 -25.36 9.38 -18.07
C SER A 168 -24.01 9.78 -18.70
N ILE A 169 -24.00 10.76 -19.59
CA ILE A 169 -22.77 11.29 -20.19
C ILE A 169 -21.89 11.99 -19.14
N LEU A 170 -20.58 12.00 -19.37
CA LEU A 170 -19.63 12.75 -18.55
C LEU A 170 -19.69 14.25 -18.90
N SER A 171 -19.81 15.13 -17.90
CA SER A 171 -19.79 16.58 -18.14
C SER A 171 -18.46 17.04 -18.72
N THR A 172 -18.49 18.09 -19.57
CA THR A 172 -17.26 18.69 -20.11
C THR A 172 -16.33 19.19 -19.00
N GLU A 173 -16.87 19.76 -17.92
CA GLU A 173 -16.08 20.19 -16.76
C GLU A 173 -15.34 19.04 -16.05
N ASN A 174 -15.98 17.88 -15.87
CA ASN A 174 -15.36 16.73 -15.22
C ASN A 174 -14.34 16.07 -16.15
N TYR A 175 -14.62 16.03 -17.45
CA TYR A 175 -13.64 15.62 -18.45
C TYR A 175 -12.40 16.54 -18.41
N ALA A 176 -12.59 17.86 -18.32
CA ALA A 176 -11.49 18.81 -18.23
C ALA A 176 -10.62 18.59 -16.98
N LYS A 177 -11.24 18.34 -15.82
CA LYS A 177 -10.54 18.01 -14.57
C LYS A 177 -9.69 16.75 -14.71
N ILE A 178 -10.29 15.65 -15.17
CA ILE A 178 -9.60 14.38 -15.37
C ILE A 178 -8.46 14.55 -16.39
N ASN A 179 -8.73 15.19 -17.53
CA ASN A 179 -7.73 15.39 -18.57
C ASN A 179 -6.55 16.24 -18.06
N LYS A 180 -6.79 17.33 -17.32
CA LYS A 180 -5.70 18.16 -16.77
C LYS A 180 -4.81 17.34 -15.84
N ALA A 181 -5.40 16.60 -14.90
CA ALA A 181 -4.67 15.73 -13.99
C ALA A 181 -3.88 14.64 -14.74
N TYR A 182 -4.51 14.00 -15.74
CA TYR A 182 -3.87 13.01 -16.59
C TYR A 182 -2.68 13.59 -17.38
N GLN A 183 -2.81 14.77 -17.99
CA GLN A 183 -1.71 15.41 -18.72
C GLN A 183 -0.53 15.74 -17.80
N ILE A 184 -0.79 16.20 -16.56
CA ILE A 184 0.27 16.47 -15.58
C ILE A 184 1.04 15.20 -15.28
N ILE A 185 0.36 14.09 -14.97
CA ILE A 185 1.00 12.80 -14.71
C ILE A 185 1.83 12.35 -15.93
N GLN A 186 1.24 12.37 -17.13
CA GLN A 186 1.95 11.96 -18.35
C GLN A 186 3.20 12.83 -18.60
N LYS A 187 3.09 14.15 -18.43
CA LYS A 187 4.23 15.06 -18.63
C LYS A 187 5.31 14.90 -17.55
N ALA A 188 4.93 14.52 -16.34
CA ALA A 188 5.86 14.24 -15.25
C ALA A 188 6.68 12.96 -15.46
N PHE A 189 6.08 11.93 -16.08
CA PHE A 189 6.79 10.72 -16.51
C PHE A 189 7.79 11.01 -17.64
N GLY A 190 7.51 12.01 -18.47
CA GLY A 190 8.35 12.40 -19.60
C GLY A 190 8.42 11.35 -20.71
N SER A 191 9.20 11.59 -21.75
CA SER A 191 9.32 10.63 -22.87
C SER A 191 10.08 9.35 -22.49
N SER A 192 10.88 9.41 -21.42
CA SER A 192 11.63 8.28 -20.89
C SER A 192 10.78 7.36 -19.98
N GLY A 193 9.65 7.85 -19.47
CA GLY A 193 8.87 7.20 -18.43
C GLY A 193 9.56 7.19 -17.05
N GLN A 194 10.67 7.92 -16.86
CA GLN A 194 11.52 7.87 -15.66
C GLN A 194 11.86 9.25 -15.08
N ASP A 195 11.22 10.31 -15.58
CA ASP A 195 11.58 11.70 -15.26
C ASP A 195 11.05 12.16 -13.88
N ILE A 196 10.21 11.37 -13.21
CA ILE A 196 9.76 11.63 -11.83
C ILE A 196 10.99 11.58 -10.89
N PRO A 197 11.33 12.65 -10.15
CA PRO A 197 12.48 12.68 -9.26
C PRO A 197 12.34 11.73 -8.06
N ALA A 198 13.47 11.43 -7.40
CA ALA A 198 13.45 10.71 -6.12
C ALA A 198 12.68 11.50 -5.05
N LEU A 199 12.20 10.82 -4.00
CA LEU A 199 11.30 11.41 -3.01
C LEU A 199 11.88 12.60 -2.23
N SER A 200 13.20 12.69 -2.12
CA SER A 200 13.90 13.82 -1.49
C SER A 200 13.89 15.10 -2.34
N ASP A 201 13.70 14.98 -3.66
CA ASP A 201 13.58 16.14 -4.55
C ASP A 201 12.11 16.52 -4.72
N THR A 202 11.71 17.57 -4.00
CA THR A 202 10.35 18.09 -4.01
C THR A 202 10.19 19.37 -4.83
N ASN A 203 11.27 19.91 -5.41
CA ASN A 203 11.28 21.28 -5.95
C ASN A 203 11.41 21.36 -7.47
N THR A 204 11.70 20.25 -8.14
CA THR A 204 11.74 20.16 -9.60
C THR A 204 10.45 20.73 -10.22
N GLU A 205 10.61 21.70 -11.12
CA GLU A 205 9.49 22.33 -11.83
C GLU A 205 9.01 21.46 -12.99
N LEU A 206 7.69 21.38 -13.16
CA LEU A 206 7.04 20.83 -14.35
C LEU A 206 6.29 21.95 -15.05
N LYS A 207 6.73 22.27 -16.26
CA LYS A 207 6.17 23.35 -17.08
C LYS A 207 5.80 22.87 -18.48
N PHE A 208 4.54 23.03 -18.88
CA PHE A 208 4.07 22.68 -20.22
C PHE A 208 2.73 23.36 -20.55
N THR A 209 2.34 23.38 -21.83
CA THR A 209 1.08 23.96 -22.29
C THR A 209 0.07 22.89 -22.69
N ILE A 210 -1.15 22.96 -22.16
CA ILE A 210 -2.28 22.13 -22.60
C ILE A 210 -3.06 22.88 -23.68
N LYS A 211 -3.23 22.28 -24.86
CA LYS A 211 -4.02 22.85 -25.96
C LYS A 211 -5.52 22.81 -25.62
N LYS A 212 -6.23 23.92 -25.84
CA LYS A 212 -7.69 24.03 -25.78
C LYS A 212 -8.25 24.52 -27.12
N ASN A 213 -9.30 23.85 -27.62
CA ASN A 213 -10.14 24.31 -28.75
C ASN A 213 -9.40 24.64 -30.06
N GLY A 214 -8.51 23.77 -30.54
CA GLY A 214 -8.02 23.76 -31.93
C GLY A 214 -7.16 24.94 -32.41
N ASN A 215 -7.08 26.06 -31.68
CA ASN A 215 -6.25 27.22 -32.02
C ASN A 215 -4.94 27.20 -31.23
N ASN A 216 -3.80 27.27 -31.94
CA ASN A 216 -2.46 27.17 -31.34
C ASN A 216 -2.10 28.29 -30.34
N ASN A 217 -2.90 29.36 -30.25
CA ASN A 217 -2.61 30.55 -29.43
C ASN A 217 -3.37 30.59 -28.08
N ASN A 218 -4.26 29.63 -27.79
CA ASN A 218 -5.14 29.65 -26.60
C ASN A 218 -4.90 28.47 -25.64
N GLY A 219 -3.65 28.04 -25.49
CA GLY A 219 -3.29 26.99 -24.54
C GLY A 219 -3.25 27.48 -23.08
N GLU A 220 -3.56 26.60 -22.13
CA GLU A 220 -3.35 26.87 -20.71
C GLU A 220 -1.91 26.45 -20.35
N GLU A 221 -1.08 27.39 -19.90
CA GLU A 221 0.24 27.09 -19.36
C GLU A 221 0.08 26.52 -17.95
N ILE A 222 0.62 25.31 -17.75
CA ILE A 222 0.69 24.65 -16.45
C ILE A 222 2.11 24.84 -15.93
N VAL A 223 2.20 25.45 -14.74
CA VAL A 223 3.43 25.53 -13.95
C VAL A 223 3.13 24.88 -12.60
N THR A 224 3.76 23.73 -12.35
CA THR A 224 3.59 22.97 -11.11
C THR A 224 4.91 22.29 -10.72
N LYS A 225 4.90 21.40 -9.73
CA LYS A 225 6.08 20.63 -9.31
C LYS A 225 6.00 19.18 -9.80
N ASN A 226 7.11 18.66 -10.31
CA ASN A 226 7.29 17.23 -10.56
C ASN A 226 7.77 16.57 -9.26
N ASN A 227 6.84 16.29 -8.34
CA ASN A 227 7.13 15.59 -7.10
C ASN A 227 6.00 14.62 -6.73
N ALA A 228 6.31 13.62 -5.92
CA ALA A 228 5.36 12.56 -5.56
C ALA A 228 4.04 13.09 -4.96
N GLN A 229 4.10 14.14 -4.12
CA GLN A 229 2.93 14.72 -3.47
C GLN A 229 1.94 15.29 -4.50
N VAL A 230 2.43 16.15 -5.41
CA VAL A 230 1.59 16.76 -6.45
C VAL A 230 1.02 15.70 -7.38
N LEU A 231 1.82 14.72 -7.76
CA LEU A 231 1.39 13.68 -8.71
C LEU A 231 0.34 12.74 -8.11
N LEU A 232 0.47 12.37 -6.84
CA LEU A 232 -0.54 11.56 -6.14
C LEU A 232 -1.86 12.31 -6.00
N GLU A 233 -1.82 13.62 -5.77
CA GLU A 233 -3.02 14.47 -5.80
C GLU A 233 -3.69 14.47 -7.18
N GLN A 234 -2.90 14.49 -8.27
CA GLN A 234 -3.46 14.35 -9.63
C GLN A 234 -4.07 12.96 -9.84
N ALA A 235 -3.42 11.90 -9.39
CA ALA A 235 -3.95 10.54 -9.47
C ALA A 235 -5.27 10.42 -8.69
N SER A 236 -5.31 10.98 -7.48
CA SER A 236 -6.52 11.08 -6.67
C SER A 236 -7.62 11.85 -7.39
N THR A 237 -7.29 12.98 -8.04
CA THR A 237 -8.24 13.78 -8.83
C THR A 237 -8.88 12.97 -9.95
N ILE A 238 -8.11 12.16 -10.70
CA ILE A 238 -8.63 11.29 -11.75
C ILE A 238 -9.67 10.32 -11.18
N ILE A 239 -9.27 9.56 -10.16
CA ILE A 239 -10.08 8.45 -9.64
C ILE A 239 -11.31 8.95 -8.88
N THR A 240 -11.17 10.00 -8.07
CA THR A 240 -12.29 10.59 -7.32
C THR A 240 -13.29 11.28 -8.24
N THR A 241 -12.84 11.99 -9.28
CA THR A 241 -13.74 12.60 -10.27
C THR A 241 -14.46 11.52 -11.07
N LEU A 242 -13.77 10.47 -11.51
CA LEU A 242 -14.39 9.35 -12.22
C LEU A 242 -15.45 8.65 -11.36
N ASN A 243 -15.12 8.36 -10.10
CA ASN A 243 -16.01 7.66 -9.18
C ASN A 243 -17.24 8.49 -8.81
N SER A 244 -17.07 9.79 -8.54
CA SER A 244 -18.19 10.67 -8.17
C SER A 244 -19.08 11.05 -9.35
N ALA A 245 -18.49 11.31 -10.52
CA ALA A 245 -19.26 11.59 -11.73
C ALA A 245 -20.00 10.34 -12.23
N CYS A 246 -19.41 9.15 -12.02
CA CYS A 246 -19.96 7.84 -12.35
C CYS A 246 -20.69 7.79 -13.71
N PRO A 247 -20.03 8.13 -14.82
CA PRO A 247 -20.69 8.16 -16.11
C PRO A 247 -21.10 6.75 -16.57
N TRP A 248 -22.06 6.68 -17.49
CA TRP A 248 -22.43 5.45 -18.16
C TRP A 248 -21.27 4.92 -19.03
N ILE A 249 -21.12 3.60 -19.07
CA ILE A 249 -20.24 2.91 -20.03
C ILE A 249 -21.09 2.43 -21.21
N ASN A 250 -20.63 2.67 -22.43
CA ASN A 250 -21.32 2.28 -23.66
C ASN A 250 -21.74 0.80 -23.62
N ASN A 251 -22.99 0.54 -24.03
CA ASN A 251 -23.64 -0.78 -23.94
C ASN A 251 -23.67 -1.38 -22.53
N GLY A 252 -23.60 -0.56 -21.48
CA GLY A 252 -23.50 -1.04 -20.10
C GLY A 252 -22.23 -1.85 -19.85
N GLY A 253 -21.16 -1.61 -20.61
CA GLY A 253 -19.91 -2.35 -20.54
C GLY A 253 -19.90 -3.70 -21.24
N ALA A 254 -21.00 -4.13 -21.87
CA ALA A 254 -21.04 -5.37 -22.63
C ALA A 254 -20.08 -5.31 -23.83
N GLY A 255 -19.33 -6.40 -24.02
CA GLY A 255 -18.29 -6.47 -25.05
C GLY A 255 -17.93 -7.91 -25.41
N GLY A 256 -16.92 -8.05 -26.26
CA GLY A 256 -16.50 -9.34 -26.83
C GLY A 256 -15.41 -10.08 -26.04
N ALA A 257 -15.00 -9.59 -24.86
CA ALA A 257 -14.04 -10.30 -24.02
C ALA A 257 -14.65 -11.58 -23.45
N SER A 258 -13.82 -12.54 -23.04
CA SER A 258 -14.28 -13.81 -22.46
C SER A 258 -15.06 -13.61 -21.15
N SER A 259 -14.83 -12.48 -20.47
CA SER A 259 -15.56 -12.01 -19.30
C SER A 259 -17.01 -11.57 -19.58
N GLY A 260 -17.39 -11.41 -20.86
CA GLY A 260 -18.66 -10.84 -21.30
C GLY A 260 -18.72 -9.31 -21.27
N SER A 261 -17.61 -8.64 -20.89
CA SER A 261 -17.49 -7.19 -20.94
C SER A 261 -16.56 -6.72 -22.07
N LEU A 262 -16.25 -5.42 -22.12
CA LEU A 262 -15.24 -4.87 -23.02
C LEU A 262 -13.80 -5.23 -22.62
N TRP A 263 -13.57 -5.72 -21.39
CA TRP A 263 -12.23 -5.95 -20.84
C TRP A 263 -12.11 -7.34 -20.21
N GLU A 264 -10.97 -8.00 -20.40
CA GLU A 264 -10.68 -9.25 -19.70
C GLU A 264 -10.60 -9.03 -18.19
N GLY A 265 -11.04 -10.01 -17.41
CA GLY A 265 -11.06 -9.92 -15.94
C GLY A 265 -12.09 -8.98 -15.32
N ILE A 266 -12.84 -8.19 -16.12
CA ILE A 266 -13.94 -7.34 -15.65
C ILE A 266 -15.27 -8.01 -15.97
N TYR A 267 -16.02 -8.38 -14.92
CA TYR A 267 -17.29 -9.09 -15.03
C TYR A 267 -18.46 -8.18 -14.66
N LEU A 268 -19.46 -8.11 -15.53
CA LEU A 268 -20.64 -7.26 -15.33
C LEU A 268 -21.56 -7.84 -14.26
N LYS A 269 -21.98 -6.99 -13.30
CA LYS A 269 -22.81 -7.39 -12.15
C LYS A 269 -24.15 -6.62 -12.09
N GLY A 270 -24.72 -6.32 -13.25
CA GLY A 270 -26.01 -5.65 -13.38
C GLY A 270 -25.98 -4.12 -13.21
N ASP A 271 -24.78 -3.51 -13.21
CA ASP A 271 -24.58 -2.07 -13.20
C ASP A 271 -23.68 -1.68 -14.38
N GLY A 272 -24.17 -0.81 -15.26
CA GLY A 272 -23.48 -0.37 -16.47
C GLY A 272 -22.70 0.94 -16.34
N SER A 273 -22.64 1.51 -15.12
CA SER A 273 -21.90 2.73 -14.84
C SER A 273 -20.41 2.47 -14.59
N ALA A 274 -19.57 3.49 -14.76
CA ALA A 274 -18.14 3.39 -14.50
C ALA A 274 -17.85 3.01 -13.04
N CYS A 275 -18.52 3.65 -12.08
CA CYS A 275 -18.31 3.37 -10.65
C CYS A 275 -18.91 2.02 -10.20
N GLY A 276 -19.88 1.47 -10.95
CA GLY A 276 -20.42 0.13 -10.74
C GLY A 276 -19.52 -0.97 -11.30
N ILE A 277 -19.19 -0.89 -12.59
CA ILE A 277 -18.37 -1.87 -13.30
C ILE A 277 -16.97 -1.97 -12.67
N PHE A 278 -16.33 -0.83 -12.42
CA PHE A 278 -14.95 -0.75 -11.91
C PHE A 278 -14.89 -0.51 -10.40
N LYS A 279 -15.94 -0.87 -9.64
CA LYS A 279 -16.05 -0.58 -8.21
C LYS A 279 -14.83 -1.09 -7.42
N ASN A 280 -14.40 -2.32 -7.73
CA ASN A 280 -13.28 -2.95 -7.05
C ASN A 280 -11.96 -2.27 -7.41
N GLU A 281 -11.73 -2.00 -8.69
CA GLU A 281 -10.52 -1.40 -9.23
C GLU A 281 -10.35 0.04 -8.74
N ILE A 282 -11.42 0.83 -8.77
CA ILE A 282 -11.46 2.19 -8.22
C ILE A 282 -11.10 2.15 -6.73
N SER A 283 -11.73 1.29 -5.94
CA SER A 283 -11.45 1.20 -4.51
C SER A 283 -10.01 0.77 -4.22
N ALA A 284 -9.49 -0.22 -4.95
CA ALA A 284 -8.10 -0.65 -4.83
C ALA A 284 -7.13 0.50 -5.11
N ILE A 285 -7.33 1.22 -6.22
CA ILE A 285 -6.45 2.34 -6.60
C ILE A 285 -6.56 3.51 -5.61
N GLN A 286 -7.74 3.79 -5.08
CA GLN A 286 -7.90 4.80 -4.02
C GLN A 286 -7.08 4.45 -2.77
N ASP A 287 -7.10 3.18 -2.34
CA ASP A 287 -6.33 2.73 -1.19
C ASP A 287 -4.81 2.75 -1.48
N MET A 288 -4.40 2.39 -2.71
CA MET A 288 -3.01 2.52 -3.15
C MET A 288 -2.51 3.97 -3.09
N ILE A 289 -3.28 4.92 -3.64
CA ILE A 289 -2.93 6.35 -3.61
C ILE A 289 -2.80 6.82 -2.16
N LYS A 290 -3.77 6.48 -1.31
CA LYS A 290 -3.75 6.85 0.11
C LYS A 290 -2.54 6.28 0.84
N ASN A 291 -2.20 5.01 0.64
CA ASN A 291 -1.03 4.41 1.28
C ASN A 291 0.28 5.04 0.76
N ALA A 292 0.37 5.33 -0.55
CA ALA A 292 1.51 6.04 -1.13
C ALA A 292 1.65 7.47 -0.60
N GLU A 293 0.55 8.21 -0.42
CA GLU A 293 0.55 9.55 0.18
C GLU A 293 1.10 9.51 1.62
N ILE A 294 0.67 8.53 2.43
CA ILE A 294 1.21 8.35 3.78
C ILE A 294 2.73 8.09 3.73
N ALA A 295 3.21 7.24 2.81
CA ALA A 295 4.65 6.97 2.64
C ALA A 295 5.45 8.23 2.25
N VAL A 296 4.88 9.10 1.40
CA VAL A 296 5.47 10.38 1.02
C VAL A 296 5.56 11.32 2.22
N GLU A 297 4.51 11.42 3.05
CA GLU A 297 4.56 12.23 4.28
C GLU A 297 5.60 11.71 5.27
N GLN A 298 5.73 10.39 5.44
CA GLN A 298 6.78 9.81 6.29
C GLN A 298 8.17 10.08 5.73
N SER A 299 8.34 10.14 4.40
CA SER A 299 9.62 10.46 3.76
C SER A 299 10.12 11.87 4.09
N LYS A 300 9.22 12.82 4.40
CA LYS A 300 9.60 14.15 4.91
C LYS A 300 10.29 14.06 6.27
N ILE A 301 9.79 13.18 7.16
CA ILE A 301 10.42 12.91 8.46
C ILE A 301 11.79 12.27 8.26
N VAL A 302 11.90 11.29 7.36
CA VAL A 302 13.18 10.65 7.03
C VAL A 302 14.19 11.67 6.48
N ALA A 303 13.77 12.52 5.53
CA ALA A 303 14.61 13.55 4.93
C ALA A 303 15.14 14.55 5.97
N ALA A 304 14.29 15.01 6.89
CA ALA A 304 14.68 15.91 7.97
C ALA A 304 15.73 15.30 8.92
N ASN A 305 15.72 13.97 9.09
CA ASN A 305 16.63 13.25 9.98
C ASN A 305 17.85 12.62 9.29
N ALA A 306 17.91 12.64 7.95
CA ALA A 306 19.05 12.15 7.17
C ALA A 306 20.25 13.12 7.18
N GLN A 307 20.03 14.38 7.59
CA GLN A 307 21.02 15.45 7.59
C GLN A 307 21.82 15.47 8.92
N ASN A 308 23.16 15.39 8.81
CA ASN A 308 24.14 15.74 9.85
C ASN A 308 24.04 15.02 11.21
N GLN A 309 24.42 13.74 11.20
CA GLN A 309 24.69 13.00 12.43
C GLN A 309 26.20 12.74 12.58
N HIS A 310 26.84 13.43 13.53
CA HIS A 310 28.21 13.10 13.94
C HIS A 310 28.20 11.84 14.82
N ASN A 311 29.16 10.95 14.59
CA ASN A 311 29.37 9.79 15.44
C ASN A 311 29.69 10.23 16.87
N LEU A 312 29.21 9.46 17.84
CA LEU A 312 29.63 9.57 19.23
C LEU A 312 31.11 9.19 19.32
N ASP A 313 31.85 9.87 20.20
CA ASP A 313 33.24 9.56 20.51
C ASP A 313 33.32 8.26 21.32
N THR A 314 33.81 7.19 20.68
CA THR A 314 33.90 5.86 21.28
C THR A 314 35.02 5.74 22.31
N GLY A 315 35.90 6.74 22.41
CA GLY A 315 36.94 6.84 23.43
C GLY A 315 36.45 7.46 24.75
N LYS A 316 35.23 8.01 24.77
CA LYS A 316 34.62 8.61 25.96
C LYS A 316 33.52 7.73 26.54
N ALA A 317 33.39 7.75 27.87
CA ALA A 317 32.26 7.13 28.54
C ALA A 317 30.95 7.80 28.10
N PHE A 318 30.00 7.01 27.61
CA PHE A 318 28.68 7.48 27.21
C PHE A 318 27.69 7.33 28.37
N ASN A 319 27.01 8.40 28.75
CA ASN A 319 25.98 8.38 29.78
C ASN A 319 24.57 8.40 29.13
N PRO A 320 23.86 7.25 29.07
CA PRO A 320 22.54 7.19 28.43
C PRO A 320 21.45 8.06 29.10
N TYR A 321 21.68 8.52 30.34
CA TYR A 321 20.76 9.43 31.04
C TYR A 321 20.92 10.90 30.62
N LYS A 322 22.05 11.28 30.00
CA LYS A 322 22.39 12.68 29.71
C LYS A 322 22.80 12.92 28.27
N ASP A 323 23.49 11.97 27.65
CA ASP A 323 24.15 12.14 26.36
C ASP A 323 23.29 11.65 25.18
N ALA A 324 22.03 11.29 25.45
CA ALA A 324 21.11 10.67 24.49
C ALA A 324 20.06 11.64 23.89
N SER A 325 20.34 12.95 23.83
CA SER A 325 19.38 13.95 23.32
C SER A 325 18.95 13.71 21.85
N PHE A 326 19.78 13.01 21.06
CA PHE A 326 19.48 12.60 19.69
C PHE A 326 18.51 11.42 19.58
N SER A 327 18.19 10.74 20.69
CA SER A 327 17.38 9.51 20.67
C SER A 327 15.97 9.73 20.14
N GLN A 328 15.36 10.88 20.40
CA GLN A 328 14.01 11.19 19.93
C GLN A 328 13.95 11.33 18.40
N SER A 329 14.92 12.01 17.79
CA SER A 329 15.01 12.16 16.34
C SER A 329 15.39 10.84 15.67
N MET A 330 16.29 10.06 16.29
CA MET A 330 16.61 8.70 15.86
C MET A 330 15.38 7.78 15.89
N PHE A 331 14.55 7.84 16.93
CA PHE A 331 13.32 7.05 17.05
C PHE A 331 12.28 7.47 16.02
N ALA A 332 12.07 8.78 15.83
CA ALA A 332 11.16 9.31 14.81
C ALA A 332 11.57 8.87 13.39
N ASN A 333 12.87 8.92 13.08
CA ASN A 333 13.40 8.46 11.80
C ASN A 333 13.14 6.96 11.59
N ALA A 334 13.53 6.12 12.56
CA ALA A 334 13.35 4.67 12.45
C ALA A 334 11.87 4.28 12.30
N ARG A 335 10.98 4.91 13.08
CA ARG A 335 9.54 4.69 12.99
C ARG A 335 8.99 5.12 11.62
N ALA A 336 9.41 6.27 11.10
CA ALA A 336 8.98 6.73 9.78
C ALA A 336 9.43 5.77 8.67
N GLN A 337 10.67 5.25 8.72
CA GLN A 337 11.14 4.26 7.75
C GLN A 337 10.35 2.95 7.83
N ALA A 338 10.07 2.44 9.04
CA ALA A 338 9.24 1.25 9.22
C ALA A 338 7.81 1.45 8.66
N GLU A 339 7.23 2.62 8.90
CA GLU A 339 5.92 2.99 8.37
C GLU A 339 5.92 3.05 6.84
N ILE A 340 6.96 3.63 6.22
CA ILE A 340 7.11 3.64 4.75
C ILE A 340 7.09 2.21 4.18
N LEU A 341 7.84 1.29 4.78
CA LEU A 341 7.87 -0.11 4.33
C LEU A 341 6.51 -0.80 4.50
N ASN A 342 5.81 -0.52 5.60
CA ASN A 342 4.46 -1.01 5.83
C ASN A 342 3.49 -0.52 4.74
N ARG A 343 3.55 0.77 4.40
CA ARG A 343 2.72 1.38 3.37
C ARG A 343 3.05 0.88 1.97
N ALA A 344 4.33 0.70 1.64
CA ALA A 344 4.75 0.11 0.36
C ALA A 344 4.18 -1.31 0.20
N GLN A 345 4.22 -2.13 1.27
CA GLN A 345 3.60 -3.46 1.28
C GLN A 345 2.07 -3.40 1.20
N ALA A 346 1.44 -2.40 1.81
CA ALA A 346 0.00 -2.18 1.70
C ALA A 346 -0.41 -1.86 0.26
N VAL A 347 0.34 -1.00 -0.44
CA VAL A 347 0.11 -0.70 -1.87
C VAL A 347 0.16 -1.99 -2.72
N VAL A 348 1.08 -2.92 -2.45
CA VAL A 348 1.09 -4.23 -3.12
C VAL A 348 -0.20 -5.00 -2.87
N LYS A 349 -0.63 -5.09 -1.60
CA LYS A 349 -1.86 -5.82 -1.21
C LYS A 349 -3.11 -5.19 -1.81
N ASP A 350 -3.16 -3.86 -1.87
CA ASP A 350 -4.25 -3.13 -2.48
C ASP A 350 -4.31 -3.41 -3.98
N PHE A 351 -3.16 -3.37 -4.66
CA PHE A 351 -3.06 -3.71 -6.08
C PHE A 351 -3.49 -5.15 -6.38
N GLU A 352 -3.13 -6.12 -5.52
CA GLU A 352 -3.50 -7.54 -5.68
C GLU A 352 -5.01 -7.82 -5.58
N ARG A 353 -5.82 -6.83 -5.17
CA ARG A 353 -7.28 -6.91 -5.25
C ARG A 353 -7.80 -6.75 -6.68
N ILE A 354 -7.01 -6.18 -7.59
CA ILE A 354 -7.35 -6.03 -9.01
C ILE A 354 -7.20 -7.41 -9.69
N PRO A 355 -8.20 -7.88 -10.45
CA PRO A 355 -8.15 -9.19 -11.10
C PRO A 355 -6.89 -9.35 -11.96
N ALA A 356 -6.19 -10.48 -11.81
CA ALA A 356 -4.93 -10.73 -12.50
C ALA A 356 -5.10 -10.72 -14.03
N GLU A 357 -6.22 -11.21 -14.53
CA GLU A 357 -6.59 -11.19 -15.95
C GLU A 357 -6.77 -9.75 -16.44
N PHE A 358 -7.40 -8.89 -15.63
CA PHE A 358 -7.52 -7.46 -15.98
C PHE A 358 -6.16 -6.77 -15.98
N VAL A 359 -5.29 -7.08 -15.02
CA VAL A 359 -3.93 -6.54 -14.99
C VAL A 359 -3.13 -6.97 -16.21
N LYS A 360 -3.14 -8.26 -16.53
CA LYS A 360 -2.31 -8.85 -17.58
C LYS A 360 -2.84 -8.55 -18.98
N ASP A 361 -4.12 -8.80 -19.21
CA ASP A 361 -4.73 -8.87 -20.53
C ASP A 361 -5.54 -7.60 -20.87
N SER A 362 -5.53 -6.58 -19.99
CA SER A 362 -6.10 -5.26 -20.27
C SER A 362 -5.18 -4.11 -19.79
N LEU A 363 -4.89 -3.95 -18.51
CA LEU A 363 -4.02 -2.85 -18.05
C LEU A 363 -2.57 -2.96 -18.56
N GLY A 364 -2.03 -4.17 -18.73
CA GLY A 364 -0.61 -4.45 -18.97
C GLY A 364 -0.20 -4.80 -20.39
N VAL A 365 -1.08 -4.71 -21.39
CA VAL A 365 -0.82 -5.25 -22.75
C VAL A 365 0.08 -4.38 -23.65
N CYS A 366 0.83 -3.42 -23.10
CA CYS A 366 1.60 -2.40 -23.85
C CYS A 366 2.69 -2.91 -24.79
N HIS A 367 3.11 -4.17 -24.67
CA HIS A 367 4.15 -4.78 -25.52
C HIS A 367 3.61 -5.89 -26.42
N GLU A 368 2.32 -6.18 -26.36
CA GLU A 368 1.70 -7.18 -27.22
C GLU A 368 1.34 -6.56 -28.57
N LYS A 369 1.49 -7.31 -29.66
CA LYS A 369 1.00 -6.87 -30.97
C LYS A 369 -0.49 -7.20 -31.10
N GLY A 370 -1.28 -6.21 -31.52
CA GLY A 370 -2.66 -6.39 -31.90
C GLY A 370 -2.78 -7.21 -33.19
N SER A 371 -4.01 -7.56 -33.55
CA SER A 371 -4.31 -8.25 -34.80
C SER A 371 -3.90 -7.46 -36.05
N ASP A 372 -3.67 -6.16 -35.90
CA ASP A 372 -3.18 -5.22 -36.91
C ASP A 372 -1.64 -5.14 -36.98
N GLY A 373 -0.91 -5.87 -36.12
CA GLY A 373 0.55 -5.93 -36.06
C GLY A 373 1.21 -4.79 -35.26
N ASN A 374 0.43 -3.84 -34.74
CA ASN A 374 0.91 -2.72 -33.93
C ASN A 374 0.92 -3.05 -32.43
N LEU A 375 1.76 -2.37 -31.63
CA LEU A 375 1.75 -2.54 -30.17
C LEU A 375 0.42 -2.09 -29.56
N ARG A 376 -0.16 -2.90 -28.67
CA ARG A 376 -1.40 -2.65 -27.92
C ARG A 376 -1.11 -1.78 -26.71
N GLY A 377 -0.81 -0.51 -26.94
CA GLY A 377 -0.53 0.45 -25.87
C GLY A 377 0.74 1.27 -26.08
N THR A 378 1.02 2.18 -25.15
CA THR A 378 2.14 3.14 -25.23
C THR A 378 2.84 3.35 -23.89
N PRO A 379 4.19 3.40 -23.84
CA PRO A 379 4.94 3.74 -22.63
C PRO A 379 4.36 4.92 -21.82
N SER A 380 4.50 4.88 -20.49
CA SER A 380 4.18 6.02 -19.62
C SER A 380 4.82 7.31 -20.14
N GLY A 381 4.02 8.37 -20.18
CA GLY A 381 4.42 9.69 -20.68
C GLY A 381 4.22 9.91 -22.18
N THR A 382 3.80 8.89 -22.93
CA THR A 382 3.50 8.99 -24.36
C THR A 382 2.03 8.69 -24.64
N VAL A 383 1.42 9.49 -25.51
CA VAL A 383 0.09 9.24 -26.07
C VAL A 383 0.22 9.11 -27.58
N THR A 384 -0.15 7.95 -28.13
CA THR A 384 -0.19 7.68 -29.57
C THR A 384 -1.56 7.14 -29.96
N SER A 385 -1.77 6.89 -31.26
CA SER A 385 -2.96 6.21 -31.79
C SER A 385 -3.24 4.84 -31.18
N ASN A 386 -2.31 4.25 -30.41
CA ASN A 386 -2.48 2.92 -29.82
C ASN A 386 -2.72 2.95 -28.31
N THR A 387 -2.84 4.14 -27.69
CA THR A 387 -3.12 4.31 -26.25
C THR A 387 -4.61 4.07 -25.92
N TRP A 388 -5.17 2.93 -26.29
CA TRP A 388 -6.60 2.62 -26.10
C TRP A 388 -6.82 1.16 -25.73
N GLY A 389 -7.78 0.89 -24.83
CA GLY A 389 -8.09 -0.48 -24.38
C GLY A 389 -6.96 -1.16 -23.59
N ALA A 390 -5.88 -0.42 -23.31
CA ALA A 390 -4.73 -0.86 -22.55
C ALA A 390 -4.27 0.24 -21.57
N GLY A 391 -3.92 -0.15 -20.34
CA GLY A 391 -3.55 0.78 -19.27
C GLY A 391 -2.08 1.23 -19.27
N CYS A 392 -1.28 0.73 -20.20
CA CYS A 392 0.08 1.08 -20.64
C CYS A 392 1.13 1.67 -19.68
N ALA A 393 0.87 1.70 -18.38
CA ALA A 393 1.64 2.47 -17.43
C ALA A 393 2.65 1.58 -16.70
N TYR A 394 3.36 0.68 -17.42
CA TYR A 394 4.35 -0.21 -16.78
C TYR A 394 3.83 -0.95 -15.54
N VAL A 395 2.51 -1.18 -15.40
CA VAL A 395 1.89 -1.55 -14.12
C VAL A 395 2.43 -2.89 -13.61
N GLY A 396 2.54 -3.89 -14.49
CA GLY A 396 3.10 -5.20 -14.14
C GLY A 396 4.60 -5.16 -13.81
N GLU A 397 5.39 -4.40 -14.59
CA GLU A 397 6.83 -4.22 -14.34
C GLU A 397 7.09 -3.43 -13.04
N THR A 398 6.26 -2.43 -12.77
CA THR A 398 6.32 -1.61 -11.55
C THR A 398 5.93 -2.43 -10.33
N LEU A 399 4.90 -3.29 -10.43
CA LEU A 399 4.54 -4.22 -9.36
C LEU A 399 5.70 -5.17 -9.05
N THR A 400 6.33 -5.72 -10.09
CA THR A 400 7.50 -6.61 -9.93
C THR A 400 8.65 -5.85 -9.28
N SER A 401 8.98 -4.66 -9.76
CA SER A 401 10.02 -3.79 -9.19
C SER A 401 9.73 -3.42 -7.74
N LEU A 402 8.46 -3.16 -7.38
CA LEU A 402 8.05 -2.90 -6.00
C LEU A 402 8.27 -4.14 -5.12
N LYS A 403 7.80 -5.32 -5.54
CA LYS A 403 8.01 -6.57 -4.80
C LYS A 403 9.49 -6.88 -4.61
N ASP A 404 10.29 -6.72 -5.66
CA ASP A 404 11.73 -6.93 -5.62
C ASP A 404 12.43 -5.93 -4.71
N SER A 405 12.04 -4.64 -4.77
CA SER A 405 12.59 -3.62 -3.89
C SER A 405 12.28 -3.90 -2.41
N ILE A 406 11.06 -4.37 -2.09
CA ILE A 406 10.67 -4.75 -0.72
C ILE A 406 11.49 -5.96 -0.26
N ALA A 407 11.63 -6.98 -1.10
CA ALA A 407 12.40 -8.18 -0.78
C ALA A 407 13.88 -7.84 -0.55
N HIS A 408 14.47 -7.01 -1.41
CA HIS A 408 15.86 -6.57 -1.27
C HIS A 408 16.07 -5.69 -0.03
N PHE A 409 15.02 -4.99 0.43
CA PHE A 409 15.08 -4.17 1.64
C PHE A 409 15.01 -4.99 2.95
N GLY A 410 14.87 -6.32 2.89
CA GLY A 410 14.70 -7.18 4.08
C GLY A 410 15.76 -6.99 5.15
N ASP A 411 17.04 -7.01 4.77
CA ASP A 411 18.17 -6.80 5.70
C ASP A 411 18.16 -5.39 6.31
N GLN A 412 17.69 -4.39 5.55
CA GLN A 412 17.57 -3.01 6.03
C GLN A 412 16.37 -2.85 6.96
N ALA A 413 15.28 -3.58 6.71
CA ALA A 413 14.09 -3.60 7.56
C ALA A 413 14.39 -4.13 8.97
N GLU A 414 15.17 -5.21 9.09
CA GLU A 414 15.61 -5.74 10.39
C GLU A 414 16.47 -4.71 11.15
N ARG A 415 17.40 -4.06 10.45
CA ARG A 415 18.26 -3.01 11.03
C ARG A 415 17.45 -1.80 11.48
N ILE A 416 16.42 -1.39 10.73
CA ILE A 416 15.49 -0.32 11.12
C ILE A 416 14.76 -0.70 12.41
N TYR A 417 14.23 -1.92 12.50
CA TYR A 417 13.54 -2.39 13.70
C TYR A 417 14.45 -2.40 14.94
N ASN A 418 15.67 -2.92 14.80
CA ASN A 418 16.65 -2.91 15.88
C ASN A 418 17.01 -1.48 16.30
N ALA A 419 17.22 -0.58 15.34
CA ALA A 419 17.51 0.82 15.62
C ALA A 419 16.32 1.56 16.25
N GLN A 420 15.08 1.22 15.91
CA GLN A 420 13.88 1.75 16.53
C GLN A 420 13.81 1.37 18.01
N ASN A 421 14.03 0.10 18.34
CA ASN A 421 14.02 -0.38 19.73
C ASN A 421 15.15 0.24 20.56
N LEU A 422 16.35 0.35 19.99
CA LEU A 422 17.48 1.01 20.63
C LEU A 422 17.17 2.49 20.90
N ALA A 423 16.66 3.21 19.90
CA ALA A 423 16.32 4.63 20.04
C ALA A 423 15.19 4.87 21.06
N TYR A 424 14.18 4.00 21.08
CA TYR A 424 13.11 4.04 22.07
C TYR A 424 13.67 3.80 23.49
N THR A 425 14.59 2.84 23.62
CA THR A 425 15.24 2.53 24.90
C THR A 425 16.07 3.71 25.39
N LEU A 426 16.88 4.33 24.53
CA LEU A 426 17.63 5.54 24.85
C LEU A 426 16.73 6.70 25.27
N ALA A 427 15.65 6.96 24.53
CA ALA A 427 14.71 8.04 24.83
C ALA A 427 13.98 7.84 26.17
N ASN A 428 13.85 6.59 26.63
CA ASN A 428 13.12 6.22 27.84
C ASN A 428 14.03 5.47 28.84
N PHE A 429 15.34 5.73 28.84
CA PHE A 429 16.33 4.85 29.46
C PHE A 429 16.06 4.59 30.95
N SER A 430 15.76 5.62 31.74
CA SER A 430 15.44 5.49 33.16
C SER A 430 14.24 4.55 33.39
N GLY A 431 13.16 4.73 32.62
CA GLY A 431 11.97 3.89 32.72
C GLY A 431 12.22 2.45 32.26
N GLN A 432 13.00 2.26 31.19
CA GLN A 432 13.35 0.93 30.67
C GLN A 432 14.29 0.17 31.62
N TYR A 433 15.25 0.86 32.23
CA TYR A 433 16.14 0.27 33.23
C TYR A 433 15.38 -0.17 34.48
N LYS A 434 14.41 0.64 34.94
CA LYS A 434 13.52 0.25 36.03
C LYS A 434 12.69 -0.99 35.69
N LYS A 435 12.08 -1.03 34.49
CA LYS A 435 11.30 -2.18 34.00
C LYS A 435 12.13 -3.47 33.97
N LEU A 436 13.42 -3.39 33.67
CA LEU A 436 14.32 -4.54 33.70
C LEU A 436 14.41 -5.15 35.11
N GLY A 437 14.49 -4.31 36.14
CA GLY A 437 14.42 -4.74 37.54
C GLY A 437 13.08 -5.38 37.88
N GLU A 438 11.97 -4.76 37.47
CA GLU A 438 10.61 -5.31 37.68
C GLU A 438 10.43 -6.69 37.01
N HIS A 439 11.06 -6.92 35.84
CA HIS A 439 11.08 -8.21 35.18
C HIS A 439 11.91 -9.25 35.95
N TYR A 440 13.06 -8.86 36.48
CA TYR A 440 13.88 -9.73 37.33
C TYR A 440 13.11 -10.20 38.57
N ASP A 441 12.43 -9.27 39.25
CA ASP A 441 11.61 -9.58 40.43
C ASP A 441 10.46 -10.53 40.07
N SER A 442 9.79 -10.29 38.94
CA SER A 442 8.70 -11.15 38.46
C SER A 442 9.16 -12.56 38.11
N ILE A 443 10.33 -12.71 37.48
CA ILE A 443 10.94 -14.01 37.17
C ILE A 443 11.29 -14.75 38.46
N THR A 444 11.90 -14.05 39.43
CA THR A 444 12.29 -14.65 40.73
C THR A 444 11.06 -15.14 41.50
N ALA A 445 9.98 -14.37 41.49
CA ALA A 445 8.70 -14.78 42.08
C ALA A 445 8.09 -15.99 41.36
N ALA A 446 8.11 -16.00 40.01
CA ALA A 446 7.59 -17.13 39.23
C ALA A 446 8.37 -18.42 39.48
N LEU A 447 9.70 -18.35 39.50
CA LEU A 447 10.58 -19.49 39.82
C LEU A 447 10.31 -20.04 41.22
N SER A 448 10.07 -19.18 42.21
CA SER A 448 9.77 -19.59 43.59
C SER A 448 8.45 -20.35 43.75
N SER A 449 7.56 -20.27 42.75
CA SER A 449 6.25 -20.94 42.76
C SER A 449 6.22 -22.23 41.93
N LEU A 450 7.29 -22.52 41.19
CA LEU A 450 7.40 -23.73 40.37
C LEU A 450 7.92 -24.90 41.23
N PRO A 451 7.37 -26.11 41.05
CA PRO A 451 7.93 -27.32 41.66
C PRO A 451 9.29 -27.65 41.02
N ASP A 452 10.22 -28.16 41.83
CA ASP A 452 11.57 -28.58 41.41
C ASP A 452 11.58 -29.75 40.41
#